data_AF-A0A0M2U243-F1
#
_entry.id   AF-A0A0M2U243-F1
#
_cell.length_a   1.000
_cell.length_b   1.000
_cell.length_c   1.000
_cell.angle_alpha   90.00
_cell.angle_beta   90.00
_cell.angle_gamma   90.00
#
_symmetry.space_group_name_H-M   'P 1'
#
loop_
_entity.id
_entity.type
_entity.pdbx_description
1 polymer ?
#
loop_
_entity_poly.entity_id
_entity_poly.type
_entity_poly.pdbx_seq_one_letter_code
_entity_poly.pdbx_strand_id
1 'polypeptide(L)'
;MNIPGPAKLLTIYIGEGMQWQGKSLYHALVMKLKEAGIAGATVIRGVEGYGEANRLHTTRLLDLSVDLPVIVEAVDQAEKIEKALPEIQAMVSRGLITLADVQVIPGNRKPG
;
A
#
# COMPACT_ATOMS: atom_id res chain seq x y z
N MET A 1 -10.70 -12.90 2.93
CA MET A 1 -10.02 -12.49 4.17
C MET A 1 -10.79 -13.08 5.33
N ASN A 2 -10.22 -14.08 6.01
CA ASN A 2 -10.78 -14.63 7.25
C ASN A 2 -9.66 -14.66 8.30
N ILE A 3 -9.42 -13.51 8.90
CA ILE A 3 -8.35 -13.27 9.89
C ILE A 3 -8.93 -12.48 11.08
N PRO A 4 -10.01 -12.97 11.72
CA PRO A 4 -10.64 -12.24 12.82
C PRO A 4 -9.69 -12.10 14.00
N GLY A 5 -9.76 -10.97 14.71
CA GLY A 5 -8.93 -10.73 15.90
C GLY A 5 -7.89 -9.62 15.71
N PRO A 6 -6.92 -9.53 16.64
CA PRO A 6 -5.80 -8.59 16.54
C PRO A 6 -4.98 -8.83 15.27
N ALA A 7 -4.60 -7.76 14.60
CA ALA A 7 -3.85 -7.77 13.35
C ALA A 7 -3.04 -6.47 13.19
N LYS A 8 -2.22 -6.41 12.13
CA LYS A 8 -1.53 -5.20 11.71
C LYS A 8 -2.09 -4.69 10.39
N LEU A 9 -2.31 -3.38 10.31
CA LEU A 9 -2.49 -2.66 9.06
C LEU A 9 -1.13 -2.14 8.59
N LEU A 10 -0.71 -2.61 7.42
CA LEU A 10 0.41 -2.07 6.66
C LEU A 10 -0.12 -1.07 5.64
N THR A 11 0.42 0.15 5.66
CA THR A 11 0.09 1.19 4.69
C THR A 11 1.38 1.69 4.03
N ILE A 12 1.40 1.70 2.71
CA ILE A 12 2.54 2.09 1.89
C ILE A 12 2.13 3.28 1.02
N TYR A 13 2.75 4.42 1.22
CA TYR A 13 2.53 5.66 0.47
C TYR A 13 3.63 5.84 -0.57
N ILE A 14 3.25 5.89 -1.84
CA ILE A 14 4.14 6.01 -2.99
C ILE A 14 3.55 6.95 -4.05
N GLY A 15 4.37 7.39 -5.00
CA GLY A 15 3.89 8.08 -6.20
C GLY A 15 3.42 7.10 -7.28
N GLU A 16 2.38 7.46 -8.03
CA GLU A 16 1.86 6.68 -9.15
C GLU A 16 2.91 6.35 -10.22
N GLY A 17 3.81 7.29 -10.50
CA GLY A 17 4.86 7.14 -11.52
C GLY A 17 6.02 6.24 -11.08
N MET A 18 6.03 5.77 -9.83
CA MET A 18 7.08 4.90 -9.33
C MET A 18 7.06 3.52 -10.00
N GLN A 19 8.24 3.00 -10.30
CA GLN A 19 8.40 1.71 -10.96
C GLN A 19 9.31 0.77 -10.19
N TRP A 20 9.04 -0.52 -10.36
CA TRP A 20 9.87 -1.63 -9.91
C TRP A 20 10.02 -2.63 -11.06
N GLN A 21 11.27 -2.84 -11.50
CA GLN A 21 11.60 -3.79 -12.58
C GLN A 21 10.72 -3.62 -13.84
N GLY A 22 10.51 -2.37 -14.27
CA GLY A 22 9.72 -2.04 -15.46
C GLY A 22 8.19 -2.14 -15.29
N LYS A 23 7.69 -2.37 -14.08
CA LYS A 23 6.25 -2.36 -13.74
C LYS A 23 5.95 -1.24 -12.77
N SER A 24 4.70 -0.75 -12.72
CA SER A 24 4.28 0.20 -11.69
C SER A 24 4.49 -0.38 -10.29
N LEU A 25 5.09 0.38 -9.38
CA LEU A 25 5.47 -0.09 -8.05
C LEU A 25 4.26 -0.58 -7.25
N TYR A 26 3.13 0.12 -7.28
CA TYR A 26 1.93 -0.30 -6.56
C TYR A 26 1.46 -1.70 -6.98
N HIS A 27 1.53 -2.02 -8.28
CA HIS A 27 1.17 -3.34 -8.79
C HIS A 27 2.19 -4.39 -8.33
N ALA A 28 3.49 -4.07 -8.40
CA ALA A 28 4.53 -4.98 -7.93
C ALA A 28 4.38 -5.27 -6.43
N LEU A 29 4.03 -4.27 -5.61
CA LEU A 29 3.75 -4.44 -4.18
C LEU A 29 2.55 -5.36 -3.94
N VAL A 30 1.44 -5.18 -4.66
CA VAL A 30 0.28 -6.09 -4.55
C VAL A 30 0.66 -7.53 -4.90
N MET A 31 1.44 -7.72 -5.96
CA MET A 31 1.92 -9.05 -6.35
C MET A 31 2.83 -9.66 -5.29
N LYS A 32 3.74 -8.86 -4.71
CA LYS A 32 4.62 -9.28 -3.63
C LYS A 32 3.85 -9.69 -2.37
N LEU A 33 2.86 -8.89 -1.96
CA LEU A 33 1.98 -9.19 -0.83
C LEU A 33 1.18 -10.49 -1.07
N LYS A 34 0.71 -10.69 -2.32
CA LYS A 34 0.03 -11.92 -2.72
C LYS A 34 0.95 -13.14 -2.66
N GLU A 35 2.19 -13.02 -3.15
CA GLU A 35 3.23 -14.07 -3.07
C GLU A 35 3.55 -14.43 -1.61
N ALA A 36 3.60 -13.43 -0.72
CA ALA A 36 3.83 -13.60 0.71
C ALA A 36 2.62 -14.20 1.47
N GLY A 37 1.51 -14.50 0.79
CA GLY A 37 0.33 -15.11 1.41
C GLY A 37 -0.43 -14.18 2.34
N ILE A 38 -0.32 -12.86 2.13
CA ILE A 38 -1.09 -11.84 2.84
C ILE A 38 -2.57 -11.96 2.47
N ALA A 39 -3.44 -11.88 3.48
CA ALA A 39 -4.87 -12.18 3.37
C ALA A 39 -5.59 -11.30 2.34
N GLY A 40 -5.13 -10.05 2.16
CA GLY A 40 -5.60 -9.14 1.13
C GLY A 40 -4.83 -7.83 1.12
N ALA A 41 -4.90 -7.13 0.00
CA ALA A 41 -4.37 -5.79 -0.16
C ALA A 41 -5.33 -4.95 -1.02
N THR A 42 -5.37 -3.65 -0.76
CA THR A 42 -6.19 -2.66 -1.48
C THR A 42 -5.27 -1.55 -1.97
N VAL A 43 -5.51 -1.08 -3.19
CA VAL A 43 -4.81 0.08 -3.75
C VAL A 43 -5.79 1.24 -3.83
N ILE A 44 -5.38 2.40 -3.32
CA ILE A 44 -6.16 3.64 -3.33
C ILE A 44 -5.33 4.68 -4.08
N ARG A 45 -5.96 5.37 -5.05
CA ARG A 45 -5.36 6.52 -5.73
C ARG A 45 -5.93 7.79 -5.12
N GLY A 46 -5.06 8.64 -4.59
CA GLY A 46 -5.45 9.96 -4.10
C GLY A 46 -5.62 10.97 -5.23
N VAL A 47 -6.37 12.03 -4.94
CA VAL A 47 -6.56 13.16 -5.87
C VAL A 47 -5.44 14.19 -5.79
N GLU A 48 -4.80 14.28 -4.62
CA GLU A 48 -3.73 15.23 -4.31
C GLU A 48 -2.95 14.74 -3.08
N GLY A 49 -1.67 15.13 -2.97
CA GLY A 49 -0.83 14.88 -1.80
C GLY A 49 0.48 15.67 -1.84
N TYR A 50 1.15 15.74 -0.69
CA TYR A 50 2.47 16.35 -0.53
C TYR A 50 3.37 15.43 0.32
N GLY A 51 4.69 15.54 0.16
CA GLY A 51 5.66 14.69 0.86
C GLY A 51 7.09 15.23 0.77
N GLU A 52 8.06 14.44 1.25
CA GLU A 52 9.47 14.83 1.52
C GLU A 52 10.21 15.49 0.33
N ALA A 53 9.77 15.27 -0.91
CA ALA A 53 10.29 15.94 -2.11
C ALA A 53 9.67 17.32 -2.41
N ASN A 54 8.80 17.85 -1.53
CA ASN A 54 8.17 19.17 -1.59
C ASN A 54 7.43 19.50 -2.89
N ARG A 55 6.94 18.48 -3.63
CA ARG A 55 6.12 18.66 -4.83
C ARG A 55 4.66 18.55 -4.44
N LEU A 56 3.91 19.64 -4.65
CA LEU A 56 2.45 19.64 -4.59
C LEU A 56 1.93 18.83 -5.78
N HIS A 57 1.35 17.65 -5.53
CA HIS A 57 0.75 16.84 -6.58
C HIS A 57 -0.71 17.23 -6.77
N THR A 58 -0.96 18.33 -7.48
CA THR A 58 -2.33 18.85 -7.71
C THR A 58 -2.67 18.77 -9.19
N THR A 59 -3.95 18.67 -9.54
CA THR A 59 -4.45 18.66 -10.93
C THR A 59 -4.48 20.04 -11.61
N ARG A 60 -3.65 21.01 -11.19
CA ARG A 60 -3.61 22.34 -11.82
C ARG A 60 -2.80 22.33 -13.13
N LEU A 61 -3.46 22.84 -14.16
CA LEU A 61 -3.18 22.86 -15.61
C LEU A 61 -1.77 23.26 -16.13
N LEU A 62 -0.72 23.43 -15.32
CA LEU A 62 0.58 23.94 -15.79
C LEU A 62 1.84 23.22 -15.28
N ASP A 63 1.74 22.13 -14.51
CA ASP A 63 2.91 21.29 -14.20
C ASP A 63 2.72 19.86 -14.73
N LEU A 64 3.38 19.54 -15.85
CA LEU A 64 3.30 18.26 -16.59
C LEU A 64 3.97 17.07 -15.88
N SER A 65 3.81 16.97 -14.56
CA SER A 65 4.30 15.84 -13.76
C SER A 65 3.46 15.70 -12.49
N VAL A 66 2.17 15.40 -12.66
CA VAL A 66 1.28 15.05 -11.55
C VAL A 66 1.59 13.60 -11.12
N ASP A 67 2.59 13.40 -10.25
CA ASP A 67 2.84 12.09 -9.62
C ASP A 67 1.82 11.90 -8.47
N LEU A 68 0.58 11.51 -8.81
CA LEU A 68 -0.50 11.37 -7.82
C LEU A 68 -0.11 10.38 -6.70
N PRO A 69 -0.50 10.62 -5.44
CA PRO A 69 -0.24 9.67 -4.38
C PRO A 69 -1.05 8.39 -4.59
N VAL A 70 -0.37 7.25 -4.44
CA VAL A 70 -0.96 5.92 -4.40
C VAL A 70 -0.66 5.31 -3.04
N ILE A 71 -1.69 4.76 -2.42
CA ILE A 71 -1.63 4.09 -1.14
C ILE A 71 -1.90 2.61 -1.37
N VAL A 72 -1.02 1.74 -0.89
CA VAL A 72 -1.24 0.29 -0.84
C VAL A 72 -1.44 -0.10 0.62
N GLU A 73 -2.63 -0.62 0.93
CA GLU A 73 -2.98 -1.10 2.27
C GLU A 73 -3.10 -2.61 2.30
N ALA A 74 -2.57 -3.24 3.34
CA ALA A 74 -2.71 -4.67 3.58
C ALA A 74 -2.97 -4.93 5.06
N VAL A 75 -3.84 -5.90 5.35
CA VAL A 75 -4.17 -6.29 6.73
C VAL A 75 -3.96 -7.78 6.89
N ASP A 76 -3.14 -8.17 7.87
CA ASP A 76 -2.95 -9.57 8.26
C ASP A 76 -2.40 -9.68 9.69
N GLN A 77 -2.21 -10.92 10.15
CA GLN A 77 -1.49 -11.25 11.37
C GLN A 77 -0.12 -10.57 11.38
N ALA A 78 0.29 -10.09 12.56
CA ALA A 78 1.53 -9.34 12.75
C ALA A 78 2.74 -10.09 12.19
N GLU A 79 2.82 -11.40 12.45
CA GLU A 79 3.93 -12.26 12.05
C GLU A 79 4.09 -12.34 10.53
N LYS A 80 2.98 -12.28 9.77
CA LYS A 80 3.04 -12.30 8.31
C LYS A 80 3.48 -10.96 7.74
N ILE A 81 2.96 -9.86 8.30
CA ILE A 81 3.33 -8.50 7.90
C ILE A 81 4.82 -8.28 8.17
N GLU A 82 5.31 -8.66 9.35
CA GLU A 82 6.72 -8.55 9.73
C GLU A 82 7.64 -9.36 8.81
N LYS A 83 7.23 -10.58 8.42
CA LYS A 83 7.98 -11.40 7.46
C LYS A 83 8.07 -10.78 6.07
N ALA A 84 7.00 -10.14 5.60
CA ALA A 84 6.98 -9.50 4.28
C ALA A 84 7.71 -8.14 4.26
N LEU A 85 7.88 -7.50 5.43
CA LEU A 85 8.36 -6.13 5.55
C LEU A 85 9.75 -5.89 4.93
N PRO A 86 10.77 -6.76 5.09
CA PRO A 86 12.09 -6.52 4.49
C PRO A 86 12.05 -6.45 2.96
N GLU A 87 11.28 -7.34 2.31
CA GLU A 87 11.12 -7.31 0.85
C GLU A 87 10.38 -6.06 0.39
N ILE A 88 9.34 -5.65 1.12
CA ILE A 88 8.58 -4.43 0.83
C ILE A 88 9.46 -3.19 0.98
N GLN A 89 10.25 -3.10 2.05
CA GLN A 89 11.20 -2.01 2.27
C GLN A 89 12.24 -1.94 1.15
N ALA A 90 12.74 -3.07 0.67
CA ALA A 90 13.67 -3.11 -0.46
C ALA A 90 13.06 -2.60 -1.78
N MET A 91 11.74 -2.72 -1.94
CA MET A 91 11.02 -2.25 -3.14
C MET A 91 10.70 -0.75 -3.10
N VAL A 92 10.52 -0.18 -1.91
CA VAL A 92 10.11 1.22 -1.71
C VAL A 92 11.35 2.10 -1.51
N SER A 93 11.95 2.53 -2.61
CA SER A 93 13.16 3.39 -2.58
C SER A 93 12.90 4.84 -2.15
N ARG A 94 11.66 5.33 -2.33
CA ARG A 94 11.15 6.63 -1.87
C ARG A 94 9.69 6.46 -1.46
N GLY A 95 9.25 7.08 -0.37
CA GLY A 95 7.90 6.95 0.13
C GLY A 95 7.84 6.81 1.65
N LEU A 96 6.69 6.39 2.16
CA LEU A 96 6.46 6.15 3.58
C LEU A 96 5.80 4.80 3.79
N ILE A 97 6.25 4.04 4.78
CA ILE A 97 5.61 2.81 5.22
C ILE A 97 5.20 3.00 6.68
N THR A 98 3.94 2.70 7.01
CA THR A 98 3.43 2.74 8.38
C THR A 98 2.81 1.41 8.77
N LEU A 99 2.89 1.10 10.07
CA LEU A 99 2.18 -0.02 10.69
C LEU A 99 1.27 0.51 11.79
N ALA A 100 0.06 -0.03 11.86
CA ALA A 100 -0.88 0.24 12.96
C ALA A 100 -1.47 -1.07 13.51
N ASP A 101 -1.68 -1.12 14.82
CA ASP A 101 -2.46 -2.18 15.45
C ASP A 101 -3.95 -1.99 15.13
N VAL A 102 -4.59 -3.06 14.68
CA VAL A 102 -6.02 -3.05 14.32
C VAL A 102 -6.71 -4.32 14.83
N GLN A 103 -8.03 -4.24 15.00
CA GLN A 103 -8.88 -5.39 15.28
C GLN A 103 -9.70 -5.70 14.02
N VAL A 104 -9.53 -6.89 13.46
CA VAL A 104 -10.32 -7.34 12.30
C VAL A 104 -11.64 -7.91 12.79
N ILE A 105 -12.72 -7.28 12.37
CA ILE A 105 -14.08 -7.79 12.55
C ILE A 105 -14.50 -8.47 11.24
N PRO A 106 -14.90 -9.75 11.28
CA PRO A 106 -15.35 -10.44 10.08
C PRO A 106 -16.62 -9.79 9.54
N GLY A 107 -16.65 -9.49 8.24
CA GLY A 107 -17.87 -9.05 7.57
C GLY A 107 -18.87 -10.19 7.47
N ASN A 108 -20.15 -9.91 7.73
CA ASN A 108 -21.24 -10.85 7.46
C ASN A 108 -21.37 -11.05 5.95
N ARG A 109 -20.65 -12.02 5.38
CA ARG A 109 -20.94 -12.51 4.03
C ARG A 109 -22.24 -13.31 4.13
N LYS A 110 -23.34 -12.75 3.63
CA LYS A 110 -24.47 -13.60 3.23
C LYS A 110 -23.93 -14.56 2.15
N PRO A 111 -24.15 -15.88 2.28
CA PRO A 111 -23.84 -16.78 1.18
C PRO A 111 -24.64 -16.32 -0.04
N GLY A 112 -23.94 -16.03 -1.12
CA GLY A 112 -24.53 -15.86 -2.45
C GLY A 112 -24.81 -17.20 -3.09
#